data_AF-Q21M03-F1
#
_entry.id   AF-Q21M03-F1
#
_cell.length_a   1.000
_cell.length_b   1.000
_cell.length_c   1.000
_cell.angle_alpha   90.00
_cell.angle_beta   90.00
_cell.angle_gamma   90.00
#
_symmetry.space_group_name_H-M   'P 1'
#
loop_
_entity.id
_entity.type
_entity.pdbx_description
1 polymer ?
#
loop_
_entity_poly.entity_id
_entity_poly.type
_entity_poly.pdbx_seq_one_letter_code
_entity_poly.pdbx_strand_id
1 'polypeptide(L)'
;MNLCRKLYQLATTVVLLCMCAFANAQLSNGVYSITSKLSGKPIEITGASTAAGANVIQWANNGGDHQKWIVTHEGNGDYSIINLLSGMALEVFDFSTADGGNVVQYDFWHGDPQLWTLSSQGNGYYAVLNKHSGKALDLYGFDTSNGANIAQWAFWGGDPQQWQFTKIANVGAPPVDTSTTNGATNHWSLTGNLVTHDPTMAYENGSWWLYQTGEGIYGKYSANGLAWDGLPSVFPNGLSWWKTYVPGQSNNDVWAPDVRTYNGRVYLYYSISTFGSRVSAIGLASASSLAASDWQDHGLVINTTSSSDWNAIDPDLVVDEHGNPWLTMGSWNSGIKVMRLNPITMKPIGTLYSIAQKGGGIEAPSIVYRRGYYYLFVSIGKCCAGVDSTYQIAYGRSTSITGPYLDKNGNDMMSGGGSILDAGNNVWVGPGGQDIINTDVIVRHAYDATDAGTPKMIISTLNWDANGWPKY
;
A
#
# COMPACT_ATOMS: atom_id res chain seq x y z
N MET A 1 19.27 -72.31 -34.00
CA MET A 1 20.02 -71.54 -35.01
C MET A 1 19.99 -70.09 -34.57
N ASN A 2 21.04 -69.62 -33.87
CA ASN A 2 22.09 -68.71 -34.38
C ASN A 2 21.48 -67.36 -34.86
N LEU A 3 21.88 -66.16 -34.43
CA LEU A 3 23.11 -65.69 -33.80
C LEU A 3 22.91 -64.24 -33.27
N CYS A 4 23.57 -63.90 -32.17
CA CYS A 4 24.19 -62.61 -31.79
C CYS A 4 23.57 -61.23 -32.14
N ARG A 5 23.36 -60.42 -31.10
CA ARG A 5 24.14 -59.17 -30.89
C ARG A 5 24.18 -58.80 -29.40
N LYS A 6 25.41 -58.74 -28.86
CA LYS A 6 25.77 -58.20 -27.54
C LYS A 6 25.64 -56.67 -27.56
N LEU A 7 25.23 -56.07 -26.44
CA LEU A 7 25.80 -54.82 -25.94
C LEU A 7 25.64 -54.73 -24.41
N TYR A 8 26.75 -54.36 -23.79
CA TYR A 8 27.04 -54.36 -22.37
C TYR A 8 26.24 -53.29 -21.62
N GLN A 9 25.63 -53.62 -20.48
CA GLN A 9 25.24 -52.62 -19.48
C GLN A 9 26.35 -52.51 -18.43
N LEU A 10 27.03 -51.36 -18.44
CA LEU A 10 27.89 -50.89 -17.37
C LEU A 10 27.02 -50.54 -16.16
N ALA A 11 27.32 -51.10 -15.00
CA ALA A 11 26.81 -50.63 -13.71
C ALA A 11 27.61 -49.39 -13.29
N THR A 12 26.99 -48.22 -13.35
CA THR A 12 27.54 -46.98 -12.79
C THR A 12 26.93 -46.74 -11.42
N THR A 13 27.70 -46.95 -10.37
CA THR A 13 27.37 -46.54 -9.01
C THR A 13 27.38 -45.02 -8.94
N VAL A 14 26.21 -44.39 -8.86
CA VAL A 14 26.10 -42.95 -8.58
C VAL A 14 26.21 -42.76 -7.07
N VAL A 15 27.36 -42.27 -6.61
CA VAL A 15 27.50 -41.71 -5.26
C VAL A 15 26.80 -40.35 -5.28
N LEU A 16 25.60 -40.30 -4.70
CA LEU A 16 24.89 -39.05 -4.48
C LEU A 16 25.58 -38.32 -3.31
N LEU A 17 26.53 -37.42 -3.60
CA LEU A 17 26.96 -36.42 -2.63
C LEU A 17 25.77 -35.49 -2.38
N CYS A 18 25.07 -35.70 -1.27
CA CYS A 18 24.12 -34.72 -0.75
C CYS A 18 24.92 -33.54 -0.22
N MET A 19 25.18 -32.54 -1.07
CA MET A 19 25.53 -31.21 -0.59
C MET A 19 24.25 -30.62 0.01
N CYS A 20 24.07 -30.79 1.32
CA CYS A 20 23.17 -29.92 2.07
C CYS A 20 23.79 -28.52 2.03
N ALA A 21 23.49 -27.75 0.99
CA ALA A 21 23.58 -26.31 1.09
C ALA A 21 22.58 -25.91 2.17
N PHE A 22 23.09 -25.50 3.34
CA PHE A 22 22.28 -24.74 4.28
C PHE A 22 21.98 -23.42 3.58
N ALA A 23 20.86 -23.36 2.86
CA ALA A 23 20.27 -22.09 2.53
C ALA A 23 19.92 -21.44 3.86
N ASN A 24 20.72 -20.46 4.30
CA ASN A 24 20.32 -19.59 5.38
C ASN A 24 18.98 -18.98 4.95
N ALA A 25 17.91 -19.32 5.66
CA ALA A 25 16.58 -18.82 5.33
C ALA A 25 16.63 -17.29 5.34
N GLN A 26 16.27 -16.71 4.20
CA GLN A 26 16.16 -15.28 4.03
C GLN A 26 15.17 -14.70 5.07
N LEU A 27 15.48 -13.53 5.64
CA LEU A 27 14.58 -12.88 6.59
C LEU A 27 13.29 -12.48 5.87
N SER A 28 12.13 -12.89 6.39
CA SER A 28 10.84 -12.52 5.81
C SER A 28 10.56 -11.03 5.96
N ASN A 29 9.78 -10.44 5.05
CA ASN A 29 9.32 -9.06 5.22
C ASN A 29 8.50 -8.90 6.53
N GLY A 30 8.62 -7.76 7.18
CA GLY A 30 7.92 -7.48 8.43
C GLY A 30 8.44 -6.28 9.19
N VAL A 31 7.85 -6.04 10.36
CA VAL A 31 8.35 -5.07 11.34
C VAL A 31 9.26 -5.78 12.32
N TYR A 32 10.44 -5.24 12.58
CA TYR A 32 11.47 -5.81 13.44
C TYR A 32 11.99 -4.81 14.48
N SER A 33 12.45 -5.34 15.61
CA SER A 33 13.47 -4.68 16.42
C SER A 33 14.84 -5.24 16.05
N ILE A 34 15.86 -4.38 15.96
CA ILE A 34 17.24 -4.75 15.60
C ILE A 34 18.11 -4.52 16.82
N THR A 35 18.57 -5.59 17.46
CA THR A 35 19.23 -5.57 18.78
C THR A 35 20.70 -5.94 18.68
N SER A 36 21.58 -5.16 19.31
CA SER A 36 23.01 -5.45 19.36
C SER A 36 23.27 -6.73 20.15
N LYS A 37 24.12 -7.61 19.59
CA LYS A 37 24.63 -8.78 20.33
C LYS A 37 25.47 -8.38 21.53
N LEU A 38 26.27 -7.32 21.40
CA LEU A 38 27.20 -6.89 22.44
C LEU A 38 26.48 -6.31 23.67
N SER A 39 25.48 -5.45 23.46
CA SER A 39 24.83 -4.70 24.56
C SER A 39 23.45 -5.21 24.94
N GLY A 40 22.79 -5.98 24.06
CA GLY A 40 21.38 -6.36 24.21
C GLY A 40 20.38 -5.21 24.00
N LYS A 41 20.82 -4.06 23.48
CA LYS A 41 19.97 -2.88 23.23
C LYS A 41 19.56 -2.76 21.76
N PRO A 42 18.31 -2.33 21.47
CA PRO A 42 17.90 -2.02 20.11
C PRO A 42 18.58 -0.76 19.57
N ILE A 43 18.74 -0.70 18.25
CA ILE A 43 19.00 0.56 17.54
C ILE A 43 17.72 1.38 17.44
N GLU A 44 17.86 2.69 17.44
CA GLU A 44 16.78 3.65 17.35
C GLU A 44 17.20 4.95 16.68
N ILE A 45 16.22 5.75 16.29
CA ILE A 45 16.45 7.16 15.93
C ILE A 45 16.51 8.01 17.19
N THR A 46 17.59 8.78 17.32
CA THR A 46 17.81 9.64 18.49
C THR A 46 16.64 10.60 18.72
N GLY A 47 16.14 10.63 19.97
CA GLY A 47 15.06 11.52 20.39
C GLY A 47 13.74 11.33 19.64
N ALA A 48 13.53 10.17 19.00
CA ALA A 48 12.37 9.90 18.14
C ALA A 48 12.17 10.96 17.03
N SER A 49 13.27 11.55 16.56
CA SER A 49 13.23 12.57 15.51
C SER A 49 12.67 12.02 14.20
N THR A 50 11.88 12.82 13.49
CA THR A 50 11.42 12.54 12.12
C THR A 50 12.18 13.36 11.08
N ALA A 51 13.23 14.07 11.48
CA ALA A 51 14.05 14.85 10.56
C ALA A 51 15.05 13.96 9.82
N ALA A 52 15.28 14.28 8.54
CA ALA A 52 16.37 13.72 7.75
C ALA A 52 17.73 14.05 8.39
N GLY A 53 18.65 13.10 8.35
CA GLY A 53 19.97 13.19 8.99
C GLY A 53 19.96 12.94 10.49
N ALA A 54 18.81 12.63 11.11
CA ALA A 54 18.79 12.25 12.52
C ALA A 54 19.62 10.98 12.74
N ASN A 55 20.38 10.99 13.83
CA ASN A 55 21.37 9.97 14.13
C ASN A 55 20.74 8.63 14.54
N VAL A 56 21.39 7.53 14.17
CA VAL A 56 21.05 6.19 14.65
C VAL A 56 21.96 5.84 15.83
N ILE A 57 21.33 5.50 16.95
CA ILE A 57 22.00 5.16 18.21
C ILE A 57 21.45 3.84 18.75
N GLN A 58 22.07 3.28 19.78
CA GLN A 58 21.38 2.30 20.64
C GLN A 58 20.78 2.95 21.88
N TRP A 59 19.71 2.36 22.40
CA TRP A 59 19.12 2.79 23.66
C TRP A 59 18.40 1.65 24.39
N ALA A 60 18.05 1.86 25.66
CA ALA A 60 17.20 0.93 26.38
C ALA A 60 15.85 0.74 25.65
N ASN A 61 15.36 -0.49 25.58
CA ASN A 61 14.08 -0.78 24.94
C ASN A 61 12.94 -0.06 25.66
N ASN A 62 12.21 0.78 24.94
CA ASN A 62 11.06 1.56 25.41
C ASN A 62 9.77 1.24 24.62
N GLY A 63 9.84 0.37 23.61
CA GLY A 63 8.70 -0.06 22.80
C GLY A 63 8.16 0.98 21.80
N GLY A 64 8.81 2.14 21.67
CA GLY A 64 8.43 3.20 20.73
C GLY A 64 8.71 2.84 19.28
N ASP A 65 7.95 3.45 18.35
CA ASP A 65 8.07 3.15 16.91
C ASP A 65 9.40 3.62 16.30
N HIS A 66 10.11 4.55 16.95
CA HIS A 66 11.47 4.93 16.58
C HIS A 66 12.53 3.83 16.82
N GLN A 67 12.18 2.76 17.56
CA GLN A 67 13.02 1.56 17.78
C GLN A 67 12.61 0.37 16.88
N LYS A 68 11.65 0.58 15.97
CA LYS A 68 11.07 -0.46 15.12
C LYS A 68 11.30 -0.12 13.66
N TRP A 69 11.49 -1.16 12.85
CA TRP A 69 11.93 -1.03 11.47
C TRP A 69 11.12 -1.95 10.57
N ILE A 70 10.56 -1.40 9.51
CA ILE A 70 10.02 -2.17 8.38
C ILE A 70 11.24 -2.67 7.60
N VAL A 71 11.44 -3.98 7.61
CA VAL A 71 12.52 -4.66 6.88
C VAL A 71 11.91 -5.34 5.68
N THR A 72 12.33 -4.93 4.49
CA THR A 72 11.79 -5.40 3.21
C THR A 72 12.92 -5.95 2.36
N HIS A 73 12.73 -7.14 1.79
CA HIS A 73 13.62 -7.68 0.78
C HIS A 73 13.32 -7.07 -0.60
N GLU A 74 14.32 -6.39 -1.15
CA GLU A 74 14.26 -5.62 -2.40
C GLU A 74 14.66 -6.45 -3.64
N GLY A 75 15.00 -7.73 -3.45
CA GLY A 75 15.56 -8.59 -4.49
C GLY A 75 17.08 -8.70 -4.40
N ASN A 76 17.66 -9.70 -5.07
CA ASN A 76 19.11 -9.93 -5.14
C ASN A 76 19.85 -10.05 -3.78
N GLY A 77 19.12 -10.34 -2.69
CA GLY A 77 19.69 -10.43 -1.34
C GLY A 77 19.79 -9.09 -0.59
N ASP A 78 19.33 -8.00 -1.21
CA ASP A 78 19.31 -6.67 -0.61
C ASP A 78 18.03 -6.42 0.19
N TYR A 79 18.15 -5.57 1.20
CA TYR A 79 17.06 -5.14 2.06
C TYR A 79 17.06 -3.63 2.21
N SER A 80 15.86 -3.05 2.25
CA SER A 80 15.62 -1.75 2.86
C SER A 80 15.26 -1.94 4.33
N ILE A 81 15.67 -0.96 5.16
CA ILE A 81 15.38 -0.93 6.60
C ILE A 81 14.79 0.46 6.89
N ILE A 82 13.48 0.56 7.01
CA ILE A 82 12.74 1.82 7.12
C ILE A 82 12.22 2.00 8.55
N ASN A 83 12.48 3.15 9.17
CA ASN A 83 12.01 3.42 10.52
C ASN A 83 10.48 3.53 10.58
N LEU A 84 9.85 2.86 11.54
CA LEU A 84 8.39 2.76 11.65
C LEU A 84 7.73 4.06 12.09
N LEU A 85 8.47 4.99 12.72
CA LEU A 85 7.95 6.30 13.11
C LEU A 85 8.07 7.32 11.98
N SER A 86 9.28 7.49 11.43
CA SER A 86 9.55 8.55 10.46
C SER A 86 9.24 8.15 9.01
N GLY A 87 9.20 6.85 8.69
CA GLY A 87 9.11 6.36 7.32
C GLY A 87 10.39 6.55 6.49
N MET A 88 11.49 6.95 7.12
CA MET A 88 12.81 7.15 6.49
C MET A 88 13.68 5.89 6.55
N ALA A 89 14.56 5.71 5.56
CA ALA A 89 15.47 4.56 5.46
C ALA A 89 16.73 4.76 6.30
N LEU A 90 17.26 3.64 6.83
CA LEU A 90 18.60 3.54 7.40
C LEU A 90 19.66 3.76 6.32
N GLU A 91 20.47 4.81 6.46
CA GLU A 91 21.43 5.25 5.45
C GLU A 91 22.82 5.50 6.04
N VAL A 92 23.87 5.17 5.29
CA VAL A 92 25.22 5.67 5.57
C VAL A 92 25.36 7.12 5.09
N PHE A 93 25.55 8.05 6.03
CA PHE A 93 25.59 9.49 5.77
C PHE A 93 26.66 9.87 4.74
N ASP A 94 26.32 10.81 3.86
CA ASP A 94 27.16 11.30 2.75
C ASP A 94 27.76 10.18 1.88
N PHE A 95 27.13 9.00 1.88
CA PHE A 95 27.55 7.82 1.13
C PHE A 95 29.00 7.42 1.44
N SER A 96 29.43 7.69 2.67
CA SER A 96 30.81 7.44 3.10
C SER A 96 31.21 5.98 2.85
N THR A 97 32.47 5.76 2.47
CA THR A 97 33.08 4.43 2.43
C THR A 97 34.17 4.27 3.48
N ALA A 98 34.36 5.28 4.35
CA ALA A 98 35.34 5.25 5.43
C ALA A 98 34.84 4.45 6.64
N ASP A 99 35.78 3.89 7.40
CA ASP A 99 35.49 3.36 8.73
C ASP A 99 35.05 4.51 9.65
N GLY A 100 34.00 4.27 10.44
CA GLY A 100 33.37 5.31 11.24
C GLY A 100 32.41 6.21 10.46
N GLY A 101 32.11 5.89 9.19
CA GLY A 101 31.03 6.56 8.46
C GLY A 101 29.72 6.45 9.24
N ASN A 102 29.07 7.59 9.51
CA ASN A 102 27.92 7.63 10.40
C ASN A 102 26.68 6.99 9.76
N VAL A 103 25.80 6.39 10.57
CA VAL A 103 24.51 5.90 10.11
C VAL A 103 23.39 6.81 10.62
N VAL A 104 22.51 7.20 9.71
CA VAL A 104 21.44 8.18 9.91
C VAL A 104 20.14 7.67 9.28
N GLN A 105 19.06 8.44 9.38
CA GLN A 105 17.87 8.24 8.54
C GLN A 105 17.74 9.30 7.44
N TYR A 106 17.26 8.91 6.26
CA TYR A 106 16.90 9.80 5.16
C TYR A 106 15.69 9.30 4.36
N ASP A 107 15.10 10.17 3.55
CA ASP A 107 14.03 9.80 2.62
C ASP A 107 14.48 8.64 1.72
N PHE A 108 13.65 7.62 1.58
CA PHE A 108 14.00 6.45 0.80
C PHE A 108 13.92 6.73 -0.71
N TRP A 109 15.04 6.59 -1.41
CA TRP A 109 15.16 6.79 -2.86
C TRP A 109 15.76 5.57 -3.58
N HIS A 110 15.81 4.42 -2.90
CA HIS A 110 16.40 3.16 -3.39
C HIS A 110 17.90 3.25 -3.75
N GLY A 111 18.64 4.13 -3.08
CA GLY A 111 20.08 4.24 -3.26
C GLY A 111 20.88 3.11 -2.62
N ASP A 112 21.99 2.71 -3.23
CA ASP A 112 22.92 1.73 -2.62
C ASP A 112 23.34 2.06 -1.17
N PRO A 113 23.51 3.33 -0.75
CA PRO A 113 23.81 3.67 0.64
C PRO A 113 22.66 3.39 1.63
N GLN A 114 21.45 3.16 1.14
CA GLN A 114 20.24 2.82 1.91
C GLN A 114 19.88 1.33 1.85
N LEU A 115 20.63 0.55 1.06
CA LEU A 115 20.41 -0.87 0.85
C LEU A 115 21.44 -1.69 1.61
N TRP A 116 20.98 -2.80 2.18
CA TRP A 116 21.76 -3.61 3.10
C TRP A 116 21.63 -5.10 2.79
N THR A 117 22.73 -5.83 2.77
CA THR A 117 22.72 -7.29 2.75
C THR A 117 22.73 -7.83 4.19
N LEU A 118 21.85 -8.79 4.49
CA LEU A 118 21.82 -9.48 5.79
C LEU A 118 22.57 -10.80 5.71
N SER A 119 23.79 -10.84 6.24
CA SER A 119 24.63 -12.05 6.25
C SER A 119 24.54 -12.77 7.59
N SER A 120 23.93 -13.96 7.60
CA SER A 120 23.84 -14.82 8.80
C SER A 120 25.21 -15.10 9.40
N GLN A 121 25.32 -14.93 10.71
CA GLN A 121 26.50 -15.23 11.54
C GLN A 121 26.27 -16.47 12.43
N GLY A 122 25.15 -17.16 12.24
CA GLY A 122 24.71 -18.26 13.09
C GLY A 122 23.98 -17.79 14.36
N ASN A 123 23.28 -18.71 15.03
CA ASN A 123 22.56 -18.49 16.29
C ASN A 123 21.56 -17.30 16.28
N GLY A 124 21.01 -16.96 15.10
CA GLY A 124 20.03 -15.88 14.94
C GLY A 124 20.63 -14.47 14.85
N TYR A 125 21.95 -14.33 14.72
CA TYR A 125 22.62 -13.05 14.51
C TYR A 125 22.99 -12.84 13.04
N TYR A 126 23.01 -11.58 12.62
CA TYR A 126 23.35 -11.15 11.27
C TYR A 126 24.40 -10.05 11.31
N ALA A 127 25.31 -10.05 10.34
CA ALA A 127 26.02 -8.86 9.93
C ALA A 127 25.15 -8.11 8.92
N VAL A 128 25.05 -6.79 9.06
CA VAL A 128 24.24 -5.92 8.20
C VAL A 128 25.22 -5.12 7.35
N LEU A 129 25.40 -5.52 6.09
CA LEU A 129 26.43 -4.98 5.20
C LEU A 129 25.83 -3.92 4.28
N ASN A 130 26.38 -2.72 4.26
CA ASN A 130 25.93 -1.67 3.37
C ASN A 130 26.30 -2.03 1.92
N LYS A 131 25.34 -1.89 1.00
CA LYS A 131 25.56 -2.23 -0.41
C LYS A 131 26.55 -1.31 -1.10
N HIS A 132 26.59 -0.03 -0.73
CA HIS A 132 27.50 0.94 -1.35
C HIS A 132 28.97 0.71 -0.94
N SER A 133 29.23 0.55 0.36
CA SER A 133 30.61 0.46 0.89
C SER A 133 31.11 -0.97 1.11
N GLY A 134 30.22 -1.96 1.20
CA GLY A 134 30.53 -3.33 1.63
C GLY A 134 30.84 -3.48 3.13
N LYS A 135 30.69 -2.41 3.93
CA LYS A 135 31.03 -2.38 5.36
C LYS A 135 29.85 -2.75 6.25
N ALA A 136 30.14 -3.24 7.45
CA ALA A 136 29.14 -3.70 8.40
C ALA A 136 28.64 -2.57 9.29
N LEU A 137 27.34 -2.59 9.62
CA LEU A 137 26.75 -1.84 10.73
C LEU A 137 27.46 -2.23 12.04
N ASP A 138 27.94 -1.23 12.77
CA ASP A 138 28.89 -1.39 13.88
C ASP A 138 28.46 -0.52 15.07
N LEU A 139 28.41 -1.13 16.26
CA LEU A 139 28.27 -0.40 17.52
C LEU A 139 29.60 0.29 17.85
N TYR A 140 29.67 1.58 17.50
CA TYR A 140 30.90 2.33 17.41
C TYR A 140 31.67 2.35 18.74
N GLY A 141 32.96 2.04 18.68
CA GLY A 141 33.85 2.06 19.85
C GLY A 141 33.50 1.02 20.92
N PHE A 142 32.71 0.00 20.59
CA PHE A 142 32.24 -1.03 21.55
C PHE A 142 31.45 -0.43 22.72
N ASP A 143 30.94 0.79 22.57
CA ASP A 143 30.28 1.51 23.65
C ASP A 143 28.89 0.91 23.90
N THR A 144 28.67 0.39 25.10
CA THR A 144 27.40 -0.21 25.51
C THR A 144 26.47 0.79 26.19
N SER A 145 26.84 2.07 26.28
CA SER A 145 26.04 3.13 26.89
C SER A 145 24.79 3.45 26.08
N ASN A 146 23.81 4.07 26.74
CA ASN A 146 22.65 4.64 26.06
C ASN A 146 23.10 5.87 25.27
N GLY A 147 22.72 5.95 23.98
CA GLY A 147 23.16 7.02 23.11
C GLY A 147 24.44 6.70 22.34
N ALA A 148 25.02 5.52 22.54
CA ALA A 148 26.18 5.08 21.78
C ALA A 148 25.83 5.02 20.28
N ASN A 149 26.77 5.50 19.47
CA ASN A 149 26.59 5.71 18.04
C ASN A 149 26.58 4.41 17.26
N ILE A 150 25.77 4.34 16.20
CA ILE A 150 25.86 3.30 15.18
C ILE A 150 26.57 3.88 13.95
N ALA A 151 27.65 3.24 13.55
CA ALA A 151 28.44 3.62 12.38
C ALA A 151 28.59 2.42 11.44
N GLN A 152 29.32 2.58 10.35
CA GLN A 152 29.84 1.45 9.58
C GLN A 152 31.34 1.22 9.86
N TRP A 153 31.78 -0.02 9.72
CA TRP A 153 33.19 -0.39 9.81
C TRP A 153 33.51 -1.60 8.92
N ALA A 154 34.76 -1.75 8.50
CA ALA A 154 35.24 -2.96 7.85
C ALA A 154 34.80 -4.21 8.62
N PHE A 155 34.19 -5.16 7.92
CA PHE A 155 33.66 -6.35 8.58
C PHE A 155 34.78 -7.25 9.08
N TRP A 156 34.77 -7.58 10.38
CA TRP A 156 35.72 -8.49 11.02
C TRP A 156 35.04 -9.56 11.89
N GLY A 157 33.70 -9.57 11.95
CA GLY A 157 32.92 -10.63 12.58
C GLY A 157 32.74 -10.50 14.09
N GLY A 158 33.09 -9.36 14.68
CA GLY A 158 32.95 -9.11 16.11
C GLY A 158 31.52 -8.94 16.60
N ASP A 159 31.31 -9.10 17.91
CA ASP A 159 30.02 -8.89 18.56
C ASP A 159 29.40 -7.48 18.34
N PRO A 160 30.16 -6.36 18.23
CA PRO A 160 29.58 -5.06 17.85
C PRO A 160 28.97 -5.00 16.45
N GLN A 161 29.32 -5.93 15.57
CA GLN A 161 28.86 -6.02 14.18
C GLN A 161 27.76 -7.06 13.98
N GLN A 162 27.28 -7.64 15.07
CA GLN A 162 26.28 -8.70 15.06
C GLN A 162 24.98 -8.20 15.67
N TRP A 163 23.90 -8.39 14.90
CA TRP A 163 22.58 -7.85 15.20
C TRP A 163 21.53 -8.95 15.16
N GLN A 164 20.66 -8.99 16.16
CA GLN A 164 19.51 -9.87 16.20
C GLN A 164 18.28 -9.13 15.65
N PHE A 165 17.58 -9.77 14.73
CA PHE A 165 16.31 -9.27 14.17
C PHE A 165 15.15 -10.01 14.84
N THR A 166 14.43 -9.31 15.73
CA THR A 166 13.25 -9.87 16.41
C THR A 166 11.99 -9.37 15.71
N LYS A 167 11.22 -10.28 15.10
CA LYS A 167 9.99 -9.92 14.39
C LYS A 167 8.90 -9.48 15.38
N ILE A 168 8.34 -8.29 15.14
CA ILE A 168 7.28 -7.66 15.94
C ILE A 168 5.92 -7.87 15.29
N ALA A 169 5.84 -7.66 13.97
CA ALA A 169 4.61 -7.79 13.21
C ALA A 169 4.89 -8.28 11.78
N ASN A 170 3.91 -8.94 11.18
CA ASN A 170 3.93 -9.25 9.76
C ASN A 170 3.52 -8.01 8.96
N VAL A 171 4.00 -7.92 7.72
CA VAL A 171 3.34 -7.12 6.69
C VAL A 171 2.40 -8.01 5.88
N GLY A 172 1.59 -7.41 5.01
CA GLY A 172 0.68 -8.13 4.14
C GLY A 172 1.40 -9.11 3.22
N ALA A 173 0.63 -10.02 2.63
CA ALA A 173 1.15 -10.80 1.51
C ALA A 173 1.32 -9.89 0.28
N PRO A 174 2.36 -10.11 -0.54
CA PRO A 174 2.44 -9.49 -1.85
C PRO A 174 1.14 -9.70 -2.65
N PRO A 175 0.64 -8.67 -3.36
CA PRO A 175 -0.54 -8.79 -4.19
C PRO A 175 -0.34 -9.82 -5.31
N VAL A 176 -1.40 -10.56 -5.62
CA VAL A 176 -1.42 -11.59 -6.66
C VAL A 176 -2.33 -11.16 -7.80
N ASP A 177 -1.83 -11.27 -9.03
CA ASP A 177 -2.63 -11.08 -10.26
C ASP A 177 -3.54 -12.28 -10.48
N THR A 178 -4.82 -12.14 -10.10
CA THR A 178 -5.86 -13.14 -10.32
C THR A 178 -6.42 -13.10 -11.74
N SER A 179 -6.15 -12.05 -12.51
CA SER A 179 -6.73 -11.87 -13.83
C SER A 179 -6.34 -13.01 -14.78
N THR A 180 -7.36 -13.69 -15.27
CA THR A 180 -7.20 -14.59 -16.41
C THR A 180 -7.54 -13.79 -17.65
N THR A 181 -6.59 -13.63 -18.57
CA THR A 181 -6.72 -12.78 -19.77
C THR A 181 -7.68 -13.35 -20.81
N ASN A 182 -8.69 -14.11 -20.39
CA ASN A 182 -9.66 -14.83 -21.21
C ASN A 182 -10.49 -13.89 -22.13
N GLY A 183 -10.25 -12.58 -22.08
CA GLY A 183 -10.70 -11.60 -23.06
C GLY A 183 -12.19 -11.30 -22.98
N ALA A 184 -12.88 -11.80 -21.96
CA ALA A 184 -14.32 -11.67 -21.77
C ALA A 184 -14.68 -10.32 -21.15
N THR A 185 -15.23 -9.44 -21.97
CA THR A 185 -15.56 -8.05 -21.70
C THR A 185 -17.05 -7.91 -21.36
N ASN A 186 -17.44 -8.08 -20.09
CA ASN A 186 -18.85 -8.16 -19.70
C ASN A 186 -19.20 -7.26 -18.51
N HIS A 187 -20.28 -6.51 -18.64
CA HIS A 187 -20.99 -5.90 -17.51
C HIS A 187 -21.85 -6.98 -16.83
N TRP A 188 -21.83 -7.02 -15.50
CA TRP A 188 -22.62 -7.99 -14.74
C TRP A 188 -24.10 -7.58 -14.76
N SER A 189 -25.01 -8.54 -14.91
CA SER A 189 -26.45 -8.28 -14.88
C SER A 189 -26.94 -8.14 -13.44
N LEU A 190 -26.94 -6.91 -12.94
CA LEU A 190 -27.25 -6.60 -11.54
C LEU A 190 -28.74 -6.40 -11.29
N THR A 191 -29.20 -6.78 -10.10
CA THR A 191 -30.59 -6.58 -9.62
C THR A 191 -30.60 -6.23 -8.13
N GLY A 192 -31.74 -5.73 -7.63
CA GLY A 192 -31.93 -5.40 -6.21
C GLY A 192 -31.57 -3.95 -5.90
N ASN A 193 -30.85 -3.73 -4.80
CA ASN A 193 -30.47 -2.40 -4.32
C ASN A 193 -29.27 -1.86 -5.12
N LEU A 194 -29.54 -1.10 -6.18
CA LEU A 194 -28.50 -0.63 -7.12
C LEU A 194 -28.09 0.84 -6.96
N VAL A 195 -28.84 1.66 -6.21
CA VAL A 195 -28.51 3.09 -6.03
C VAL A 195 -27.23 3.23 -5.22
N THR A 196 -26.19 3.81 -5.82
CA THR A 196 -24.83 3.78 -5.29
C THR A 196 -24.01 4.96 -5.78
N HIS A 197 -23.23 5.55 -4.87
CA HIS A 197 -22.26 6.60 -5.17
C HIS A 197 -20.95 6.27 -4.43
N ASP A 198 -19.81 6.38 -5.11
CA ASP A 198 -18.47 6.00 -4.63
C ASP A 198 -18.38 4.61 -3.97
N PRO A 199 -18.63 3.54 -4.73
CA PRO A 199 -18.54 2.18 -4.21
C PRO A 199 -17.10 1.72 -3.96
N THR A 200 -16.91 1.03 -2.85
CA THR A 200 -15.83 0.05 -2.65
C THR A 200 -16.43 -1.34 -2.48
N MET A 201 -15.74 -2.38 -2.93
CA MET A 201 -16.24 -3.76 -2.85
C MET A 201 -15.16 -4.73 -2.36
N ALA A 202 -15.58 -5.76 -1.63
CA ALA A 202 -14.73 -6.85 -1.17
C ALA A 202 -15.44 -8.19 -1.26
N TYR A 203 -14.65 -9.27 -1.31
CA TYR A 203 -15.12 -10.64 -1.31
C TYR A 203 -14.60 -11.38 -0.08
N GLU A 204 -15.50 -11.97 0.68
CA GLU A 204 -15.17 -12.74 1.89
C GLU A 204 -16.09 -13.95 2.00
N ASN A 205 -15.49 -15.14 2.17
CA ASN A 205 -16.20 -16.39 2.50
C ASN A 205 -17.38 -16.75 1.59
N GLY A 206 -17.27 -16.50 0.28
CA GLY A 206 -18.34 -16.83 -0.68
C GLY A 206 -19.27 -15.67 -1.03
N SER A 207 -19.11 -14.53 -0.37
CA SER A 207 -20.03 -13.39 -0.51
C SER A 207 -19.31 -12.10 -0.88
N TRP A 208 -20.03 -11.27 -1.62
CA TRP A 208 -19.64 -9.92 -1.99
C TRP A 208 -20.26 -8.90 -1.03
N TRP A 209 -19.46 -7.91 -0.68
CA TRP A 209 -19.80 -6.83 0.21
C TRP A 209 -19.44 -5.53 -0.46
N LEU A 210 -20.31 -4.53 -0.37
CA LEU A 210 -20.08 -3.21 -0.95
C LEU A 210 -20.40 -2.15 0.09
N TYR A 211 -19.56 -1.13 0.18
CA TYR A 211 -19.81 0.07 0.97
C TYR A 211 -19.77 1.28 0.06
N GLN A 212 -20.52 2.32 0.43
CA GLN A 212 -20.67 3.50 -0.42
C GLN A 212 -20.93 4.77 0.40
N THR A 213 -20.82 5.91 -0.27
CA THR A 213 -21.24 7.21 0.25
C THR A 213 -22.68 7.18 0.76
N GLY A 214 -22.91 7.80 1.93
CA GLY A 214 -24.24 7.96 2.53
C GLY A 214 -24.22 8.14 4.04
N GLU A 215 -25.42 8.21 4.63
CA GLU A 215 -25.57 8.41 6.08
C GLU A 215 -24.93 7.27 6.90
N GLY A 216 -23.78 7.56 7.50
CA GLY A 216 -23.01 6.62 8.31
C GLY A 216 -22.31 5.53 7.49
N ILE A 217 -22.10 5.73 6.18
CA ILE A 217 -21.62 4.73 5.22
C ILE A 217 -22.66 3.62 5.01
N TYR A 218 -23.35 3.64 3.86
CA TYR A 218 -24.27 2.57 3.51
C TYR A 218 -23.51 1.30 3.12
N GLY A 219 -24.09 0.15 3.44
CA GLY A 219 -23.56 -1.16 3.04
C GLY A 219 -24.54 -1.94 2.17
N LYS A 220 -24.00 -2.88 1.41
CA LYS A 220 -24.75 -3.88 0.64
C LYS A 220 -24.06 -5.23 0.70
N TYR A 221 -24.86 -6.26 0.48
CA TYR A 221 -24.41 -7.64 0.46
C TYR A 221 -24.97 -8.37 -0.76
N SER A 222 -24.19 -9.30 -1.31
CA SER A 222 -24.64 -10.25 -2.32
C SER A 222 -23.97 -11.61 -2.17
N ALA A 223 -24.77 -12.67 -2.17
CA ALA A 223 -24.26 -14.05 -2.15
C ALA A 223 -23.67 -14.51 -3.50
N ASN A 224 -23.94 -13.78 -4.59
CA ASN A 224 -23.56 -14.20 -5.95
C ASN A 224 -22.95 -13.07 -6.80
N GLY A 225 -22.86 -11.85 -6.26
CA GLY A 225 -22.37 -10.66 -6.96
C GLY A 225 -23.39 -10.02 -7.91
N LEU A 226 -24.59 -10.59 -8.07
CA LEU A 226 -25.59 -10.17 -9.05
C LEU A 226 -26.85 -9.57 -8.40
N ALA A 227 -27.37 -10.18 -7.34
CA ALA A 227 -28.53 -9.68 -6.60
C ALA A 227 -28.07 -9.08 -5.28
N TRP A 228 -28.37 -7.80 -5.06
CA TRP A 228 -27.83 -7.03 -3.94
C TRP A 228 -28.91 -6.58 -2.97
N ASP A 229 -28.69 -6.85 -1.69
CA ASP A 229 -29.53 -6.43 -0.57
C ASP A 229 -28.84 -5.33 0.23
N GLY A 230 -29.62 -4.45 0.87
CA GLY A 230 -29.09 -3.40 1.73
C GLY A 230 -28.63 -3.93 3.10
N LEU A 231 -27.58 -3.34 3.65
CA LEU A 231 -27.11 -3.54 5.02
C LEU A 231 -27.38 -2.28 5.86
N PRO A 232 -27.43 -2.40 7.20
CA PRO A 232 -27.34 -1.25 8.08
C PRO A 232 -26.07 -0.43 7.81
N SER A 233 -26.15 0.88 8.03
CA SER A 233 -24.97 1.74 7.94
C SER A 233 -23.90 1.34 8.97
N VAL A 234 -22.64 1.59 8.65
CA VAL A 234 -21.49 1.30 9.54
C VAL A 234 -21.55 2.17 10.80
N PHE A 235 -21.87 3.46 10.65
CA PHE A 235 -21.95 4.44 11.72
C PHE A 235 -23.34 5.09 11.78
N PRO A 236 -24.40 4.35 12.16
CA PRO A 236 -25.77 4.86 12.12
C PRO A 236 -25.98 6.10 13.00
N ASN A 237 -25.15 6.27 14.04
CA ASN A 237 -25.21 7.39 14.98
C ASN A 237 -24.08 8.43 14.78
N GLY A 238 -23.23 8.23 13.77
CA GLY A 238 -22.02 9.02 13.55
C GLY A 238 -20.96 8.87 14.66
N LEU A 239 -19.85 9.58 14.49
CA LEU A 239 -18.76 9.63 15.48
C LEU A 239 -18.52 11.06 15.94
N SER A 240 -18.33 11.25 17.24
CA SER A 240 -18.25 12.57 17.87
C SER A 240 -17.07 13.41 17.39
N TRP A 241 -15.96 12.77 16.99
CA TRP A 241 -14.73 13.45 16.61
C TRP A 241 -14.79 14.11 15.22
N TRP A 242 -15.73 13.73 14.34
CA TRP A 242 -15.80 14.26 12.98
C TRP A 242 -15.88 15.79 12.94
N LYS A 243 -16.71 16.37 13.81
CA LYS A 243 -16.91 17.83 13.92
C LYS A 243 -15.70 18.58 14.48
N THR A 244 -14.73 17.88 15.08
CA THR A 244 -13.45 18.48 15.49
C THR A 244 -12.64 18.93 14.27
N TYR A 245 -12.68 18.16 13.17
CA TYR A 245 -11.91 18.46 11.96
C TYR A 245 -12.75 19.12 10.87
N VAL A 246 -14.04 18.79 10.80
CA VAL A 246 -14.96 19.32 9.79
C VAL A 246 -16.23 19.87 10.48
N PRO A 247 -16.15 21.07 11.08
CA PRO A 247 -17.28 21.64 11.83
C PRO A 247 -18.55 21.87 10.99
N GLY A 248 -18.39 22.04 9.68
CA GLY A 248 -19.49 22.29 8.74
C GLY A 248 -20.18 21.04 8.21
N GLN A 249 -19.73 19.83 8.57
CA GLN A 249 -20.32 18.58 8.09
C GLN A 249 -21.80 18.50 8.50
N SER A 250 -22.66 18.12 7.55
CA SER A 250 -24.03 17.67 7.84
C SER A 250 -23.98 16.39 8.68
N ASN A 251 -25.01 16.15 9.51
CA ASN A 251 -25.00 14.97 10.38
C ASN A 251 -24.94 13.69 9.53
N ASN A 252 -23.91 12.89 9.78
CA ASN A 252 -23.69 11.54 9.27
C ASN A 252 -23.47 11.38 7.76
N ASP A 253 -23.36 12.43 6.97
CA ASP A 253 -23.01 12.27 5.56
C ASP A 253 -21.50 11.95 5.42
N VAL A 254 -21.17 10.68 5.11
CA VAL A 254 -19.81 10.13 5.05
C VAL A 254 -19.57 9.59 3.65
N TRP A 255 -18.40 9.91 3.07
CA TRP A 255 -18.16 9.74 1.65
C TRP A 255 -17.03 8.78 1.32
N ALA A 256 -17.08 8.23 0.11
CA ALA A 256 -16.02 7.47 -0.56
C ALA A 256 -15.28 6.52 0.38
N PRO A 257 -15.99 5.53 0.94
CA PRO A 257 -15.33 4.51 1.75
C PRO A 257 -14.41 3.65 0.88
N ASP A 258 -13.33 3.13 1.47
CA ASP A 258 -12.53 2.05 0.91
C ASP A 258 -12.42 0.90 1.92
N VAL A 259 -12.75 -0.32 1.50
CA VAL A 259 -12.73 -1.51 2.32
C VAL A 259 -11.71 -2.53 1.80
N ARG A 260 -10.78 -2.92 2.67
CA ARG A 260 -9.74 -3.90 2.33
C ARG A 260 -9.42 -4.80 3.51
N THR A 261 -9.01 -6.03 3.20
CA THR A 261 -8.44 -6.93 4.22
C THR A 261 -6.92 -6.83 4.21
N TYR A 262 -6.34 -6.62 5.39
CA TYR A 262 -4.89 -6.59 5.58
C TYR A 262 -4.54 -7.36 6.85
N ASN A 263 -3.61 -8.32 6.76
CA ASN A 263 -3.18 -9.16 7.89
C ASN A 263 -4.33 -9.80 8.70
N GLY A 264 -5.37 -10.27 8.01
CA GLY A 264 -6.50 -10.97 8.63
C GLY A 264 -7.48 -10.08 9.39
N ARG A 265 -7.44 -8.76 9.17
CA ARG A 265 -8.44 -7.80 9.64
C ARG A 265 -9.00 -7.00 8.49
N VAL A 266 -10.27 -6.63 8.58
CA VAL A 266 -10.91 -5.69 7.67
C VAL A 266 -10.62 -4.28 8.14
N TYR A 267 -10.21 -3.41 7.21
CA TYR A 267 -10.05 -1.98 7.42
C TYR A 267 -10.99 -1.24 6.48
N LEU A 268 -11.63 -0.19 7.00
CA LEU A 268 -12.53 0.70 6.28
C LEU A 268 -12.07 2.13 6.48
N TYR A 269 -11.49 2.72 5.44
CA TYR A 269 -11.23 4.15 5.39
C TYR A 269 -12.47 4.89 4.89
N TYR A 270 -12.65 6.14 5.29
CA TYR A 270 -13.80 6.94 4.88
C TYR A 270 -13.53 8.43 5.00
N SER A 271 -14.32 9.22 4.28
CA SER A 271 -14.13 10.67 4.16
C SER A 271 -15.19 11.46 4.92
N ILE A 272 -14.76 12.51 5.60
CA ILE A 272 -15.57 13.50 6.27
C ILE A 272 -15.26 14.85 5.63
N SER A 273 -16.24 15.54 5.05
CA SER A 273 -16.03 16.81 4.36
C SER A 273 -17.33 17.60 4.15
N THR A 274 -17.26 18.70 3.40
CA THR A 274 -18.38 19.50 2.90
C THR A 274 -18.18 19.88 1.44
N PHE A 275 -19.26 19.94 0.66
CA PHE A 275 -19.16 20.02 -0.79
C PHE A 275 -18.42 21.29 -1.24
N GLY A 276 -17.41 21.14 -2.11
CA GLY A 276 -16.57 22.24 -2.58
C GLY A 276 -15.52 22.75 -1.56
N SER A 277 -15.40 22.11 -0.40
CA SER A 277 -14.39 22.42 0.62
C SER A 277 -13.22 21.45 0.57
N ARG A 278 -12.07 21.91 1.08
CA ARG A 278 -10.90 21.06 1.39
C ARG A 278 -10.61 20.97 2.90
N VAL A 279 -11.50 21.50 3.73
CA VAL A 279 -11.50 21.22 5.17
C VAL A 279 -12.13 19.85 5.35
N SER A 280 -11.28 18.82 5.39
CA SER A 280 -11.68 17.42 5.27
C SER A 280 -10.83 16.53 6.15
N ALA A 281 -11.33 15.35 6.47
CA ALA A 281 -10.59 14.33 7.21
C ALA A 281 -10.91 12.93 6.68
N ILE A 282 -9.89 12.07 6.70
CA ILE A 282 -10.03 10.64 6.51
C ILE A 282 -10.03 9.97 7.89
N GLY A 283 -11.02 9.14 8.14
CA GLY A 283 -11.10 8.27 9.33
C GLY A 283 -10.79 6.82 9.00
N LEU A 284 -10.63 6.01 10.04
CA LEU A 284 -10.40 4.57 9.93
C LEU A 284 -11.27 3.81 10.92
N ALA A 285 -11.91 2.75 10.43
CA ALA A 285 -12.46 1.70 11.27
C ALA A 285 -11.92 0.32 10.89
N SER A 286 -12.07 -0.65 11.79
CA SER A 286 -11.75 -2.04 11.51
C SER A 286 -12.84 -2.99 11.98
N ALA A 287 -12.97 -4.13 11.32
CA ALA A 287 -13.82 -5.24 11.76
C ALA A 287 -13.01 -6.54 11.79
N SER A 288 -13.49 -7.54 12.53
CA SER A 288 -12.88 -8.87 12.53
C SER A 288 -13.15 -9.63 11.23
N SER A 289 -14.27 -9.33 10.58
CA SER A 289 -14.69 -9.81 9.25
C SER A 289 -15.78 -8.90 8.71
N LEU A 290 -16.05 -8.95 7.39
CA LEU A 290 -17.14 -8.18 6.79
C LEU A 290 -18.50 -8.64 7.32
N ALA A 291 -18.65 -9.95 7.55
CA ALA A 291 -19.88 -10.54 8.08
C ALA A 291 -20.14 -10.22 9.57
N ALA A 292 -19.10 -10.00 10.38
CA ALA A 292 -19.28 -9.73 11.81
C ALA A 292 -19.92 -8.37 12.08
N SER A 293 -19.69 -7.39 11.20
CA SER A 293 -20.17 -6.01 11.34
C SER A 293 -19.82 -5.38 12.71
N ASP A 294 -18.69 -5.78 13.31
CA ASP A 294 -18.20 -5.38 14.63
C ASP A 294 -17.23 -4.19 14.55
N TRP A 295 -17.65 -3.16 13.82
CA TRP A 295 -16.82 -2.00 13.50
C TRP A 295 -16.27 -1.27 14.73
N GLN A 296 -14.94 -1.14 14.77
CA GLN A 296 -14.18 -0.41 15.78
C GLN A 296 -13.59 0.85 15.17
N ASP A 297 -13.89 2.02 15.73
CA ASP A 297 -13.33 3.31 15.33
C ASP A 297 -11.87 3.44 15.80
N HIS A 298 -10.98 3.87 14.89
CA HIS A 298 -9.57 4.17 15.14
C HIS A 298 -9.26 5.67 14.99
N GLY A 299 -10.29 6.50 14.79
CA GLY A 299 -10.19 7.94 14.74
C GLY A 299 -9.55 8.47 13.46
N LEU A 300 -8.92 9.64 13.58
CA LEU A 300 -8.27 10.33 12.47
C LEU A 300 -7.11 9.52 11.88
N VAL A 301 -7.05 9.53 10.55
CA VAL A 301 -5.90 9.10 9.73
C VAL A 301 -5.09 10.32 9.28
N ILE A 302 -5.73 11.24 8.55
CA ILE A 302 -5.12 12.46 8.01
C ILE A 302 -6.22 13.50 7.74
N ASN A 303 -5.91 14.79 7.83
CA ASN A 303 -6.84 15.87 7.51
C ASN A 303 -6.18 16.97 6.67
N THR A 304 -7.02 17.73 5.98
CA THR A 304 -6.65 18.97 5.30
C THR A 304 -7.42 20.14 5.90
N THR A 305 -6.86 21.33 5.78
CA THR A 305 -7.50 22.59 6.20
C THR A 305 -7.64 23.52 5.00
N SER A 306 -8.21 24.70 5.20
CA SER A 306 -8.27 25.73 4.16
C SER A 306 -6.88 26.24 3.73
N SER A 307 -5.80 25.97 4.46
CA SER A 307 -4.44 26.31 4.01
C SER A 307 -3.77 25.21 3.20
N SER A 308 -4.32 23.99 3.18
CA SER A 308 -3.80 22.90 2.34
C SER A 308 -4.02 23.21 0.85
N ASP A 309 -3.14 22.69 -0.01
CA ASP A 309 -3.25 22.79 -1.46
C ASP A 309 -3.85 21.52 -2.09
N TRP A 310 -4.29 20.56 -1.27
CA TRP A 310 -4.96 19.31 -1.65
C TRP A 310 -6.13 19.01 -0.69
N ASN A 311 -6.88 17.93 -0.95
CA ASN A 311 -8.07 17.56 -0.19
C ASN A 311 -7.97 16.13 0.37
N ALA A 312 -8.07 15.94 1.68
CA ALA A 312 -8.06 14.62 2.34
C ALA A 312 -9.45 13.95 2.29
N ILE A 313 -9.82 13.47 1.11
CA ILE A 313 -10.97 12.59 0.87
C ILE A 313 -10.58 11.51 -0.15
N ASP A 314 -11.49 10.58 -0.39
CA ASP A 314 -11.39 9.48 -1.36
C ASP A 314 -10.19 8.54 -1.11
N PRO A 315 -10.07 7.96 0.10
CA PRO A 315 -9.02 6.98 0.40
C PRO A 315 -9.12 5.73 -0.47
N ASP A 316 -7.97 5.12 -0.79
CA ASP A 316 -7.82 3.73 -1.25
C ASP A 316 -6.56 3.13 -0.63
N LEU A 317 -6.73 2.03 0.11
CA LEU A 317 -5.65 1.24 0.69
C LEU A 317 -5.08 0.31 -0.39
N VAL A 318 -3.82 0.53 -0.71
CA VAL A 318 -3.05 -0.29 -1.64
C VAL A 318 -1.91 -1.00 -0.90
N VAL A 319 -1.69 -2.26 -1.26
CA VAL A 319 -0.56 -3.06 -0.78
C VAL A 319 0.50 -3.12 -1.86
N ASP A 320 1.74 -2.75 -1.53
CA ASP A 320 2.85 -2.77 -2.48
C ASP A 320 3.33 -4.19 -2.79
N GLU A 321 4.22 -4.33 -3.79
CA GLU A 321 4.74 -5.63 -4.23
C GLU A 321 5.50 -6.40 -3.14
N HIS A 322 5.85 -5.74 -2.04
CA HIS A 322 6.54 -6.31 -0.89
C HIS A 322 5.60 -6.57 0.30
N GLY A 323 4.31 -6.25 0.16
CA GLY A 323 3.30 -6.46 1.19
C GLY A 323 3.09 -5.26 2.13
N ASN A 324 3.79 -4.13 1.92
CA ASN A 324 3.62 -2.96 2.78
C ASN A 324 2.38 -2.16 2.40
N PRO A 325 1.65 -1.60 3.38
CA PRO A 325 0.44 -0.83 3.13
C PRO A 325 0.77 0.63 2.81
N TRP A 326 0.01 1.20 1.89
CA TRP A 326 0.03 2.61 1.50
C TRP A 326 -1.41 3.10 1.34
N LEU A 327 -1.61 4.41 1.47
CA LEU A 327 -2.89 5.07 1.26
C LEU A 327 -2.75 6.04 0.10
N THR A 328 -3.53 5.85 -0.96
CA THR A 328 -3.76 6.89 -1.96
C THR A 328 -5.07 7.62 -1.66
N MET A 329 -5.13 8.90 -2.01
CA MET A 329 -6.27 9.76 -1.70
C MET A 329 -6.20 11.04 -2.52
N GLY A 330 -7.28 11.81 -2.57
CA GLY A 330 -7.24 13.17 -3.11
C GLY A 330 -8.39 13.47 -4.05
N SER A 331 -8.78 14.75 -4.04
CA SER A 331 -9.87 15.27 -4.86
C SER A 331 -9.62 16.75 -5.20
N TRP A 332 -9.63 17.08 -6.49
CA TRP A 332 -9.36 18.40 -7.07
C TRP A 332 -8.01 19.00 -6.59
N ASN A 333 -7.92 20.33 -6.54
CA ASN A 333 -6.76 21.07 -6.03
C ASN A 333 -5.42 20.58 -6.67
N SER A 334 -4.37 20.31 -5.89
CA SER A 334 -3.11 19.75 -6.40
C SER A 334 -3.14 18.23 -6.67
N GLY A 335 -4.34 17.63 -6.70
CA GLY A 335 -4.58 16.29 -7.21
C GLY A 335 -4.33 15.15 -6.21
N ILE A 336 -3.97 14.01 -6.76
CA ILE A 336 -3.88 12.72 -6.08
C ILE A 336 -2.56 12.59 -5.32
N LYS A 337 -2.66 12.14 -4.07
CA LYS A 337 -1.56 11.87 -3.16
C LYS A 337 -1.40 10.38 -2.88
N VAL A 338 -0.21 9.99 -2.45
CA VAL A 338 0.05 8.67 -1.86
C VAL A 338 1.07 8.79 -0.73
N MET A 339 0.89 8.00 0.34
CA MET A 339 1.81 7.93 1.48
C MET A 339 1.82 6.51 2.06
N ARG A 340 2.96 6.10 2.62
CA ARG A 340 3.11 4.81 3.28
C ARG A 340 2.32 4.79 4.59
N LEU A 341 1.82 3.62 4.98
CA LEU A 341 1.17 3.39 6.26
C LEU A 341 2.08 2.56 7.19
N ASN A 342 1.99 2.84 8.48
CA ASN A 342 2.51 1.95 9.52
C ASN A 342 1.67 0.66 9.51
N PRO A 343 2.25 -0.52 9.24
CA PRO A 343 1.50 -1.78 9.10
C PRO A 343 0.85 -2.30 10.40
N ILE A 344 1.12 -1.66 11.55
CA ILE A 344 0.49 -2.01 12.83
C ILE A 344 -0.72 -1.10 13.10
N THR A 345 -0.56 0.20 12.89
CA THR A 345 -1.61 1.20 13.20
C THR A 345 -2.51 1.51 12.00
N MET A 346 -2.04 1.18 10.79
CA MET A 346 -2.65 1.54 9.51
C MET A 346 -2.84 3.06 9.34
N LYS A 347 -1.93 3.84 9.94
CA LYS A 347 -1.88 5.30 9.85
C LYS A 347 -0.62 5.80 9.13
N PRO A 348 -0.63 7.02 8.57
CA PRO A 348 0.41 7.46 7.66
C PRO A 348 1.78 7.67 8.34
N ILE A 349 2.84 7.36 7.59
CA ILE A 349 4.24 7.58 7.94
C ILE A 349 5.03 8.03 6.70
N GLY A 350 6.12 8.75 6.90
CA GLY A 350 6.99 9.18 5.80
C GLY A 350 6.41 10.33 4.98
N THR A 351 6.80 10.34 3.71
CA THR A 351 6.59 11.46 2.78
C THR A 351 5.25 11.37 2.05
N LEU A 352 4.60 12.52 1.87
CA LEU A 352 3.39 12.65 1.04
C LEU A 352 3.81 12.93 -0.39
N TYR A 353 3.57 11.98 -1.30
CA TYR A 353 3.89 12.13 -2.71
C TYR A 353 2.68 12.64 -3.49
N SER A 354 2.89 13.46 -4.52
CA SER A 354 1.87 13.81 -5.51
C SER A 354 2.08 12.96 -6.76
N ILE A 355 1.04 12.27 -7.24
CA ILE A 355 1.18 11.24 -8.28
C ILE A 355 0.31 11.47 -9.52
N ALA A 356 -0.72 12.30 -9.43
CA ALA A 356 -1.51 12.73 -10.58
C ALA A 356 -2.20 14.08 -10.32
N GLN A 357 -2.37 14.88 -11.37
CA GLN A 357 -3.21 16.09 -11.33
C GLN A 357 -3.85 16.37 -12.69
N LYS A 358 -5.03 16.96 -12.70
CA LYS A 358 -5.72 17.36 -13.93
C LYS A 358 -6.59 18.60 -13.69
N GLY A 359 -6.45 19.59 -14.58
CA GLY A 359 -7.40 20.69 -14.63
C GLY A 359 -8.80 20.20 -15.02
N GLY A 360 -9.84 20.79 -14.43
CA GLY A 360 -11.24 20.42 -14.70
C GLY A 360 -11.80 19.29 -13.81
N GLY A 361 -11.01 18.77 -12.87
CA GLY A 361 -11.44 17.78 -11.88
C GLY A 361 -10.66 16.46 -12.01
N ILE A 362 -10.15 15.97 -10.88
CA ILE A 362 -9.51 14.66 -10.71
C ILE A 362 -9.72 14.22 -9.26
N GLU A 363 -10.20 13.00 -9.04
CA GLU A 363 -10.48 12.44 -7.70
C GLU A 363 -10.65 10.91 -7.74
N ALA A 364 -11.09 10.31 -6.64
CA ALA A 364 -11.35 8.88 -6.52
C ALA A 364 -10.21 7.98 -7.06
N PRO A 365 -9.01 8.05 -6.47
CA PRO A 365 -7.90 7.18 -6.87
C PRO A 365 -8.15 5.73 -6.46
N SER A 366 -7.73 4.78 -7.29
CA SER A 366 -7.61 3.37 -6.93
C SER A 366 -6.34 2.80 -7.55
N ILE A 367 -5.51 2.13 -6.75
CA ILE A 367 -4.25 1.54 -7.22
C ILE A 367 -4.25 0.02 -7.06
N VAL A 368 -3.84 -0.67 -8.12
CA VAL A 368 -3.52 -2.10 -8.07
C VAL A 368 -2.11 -2.37 -8.60
N TYR A 369 -1.40 -3.30 -7.96
CA TYR A 369 -0.13 -3.82 -8.47
C TYR A 369 -0.36 -5.07 -9.31
N ARG A 370 0.22 -5.08 -10.51
CA ARG A 370 0.12 -6.20 -11.45
C ARG A 370 1.35 -6.30 -12.33
N ARG A 371 2.01 -7.47 -12.29
CA ARG A 371 3.13 -7.85 -13.19
C ARG A 371 4.21 -6.78 -13.32
N GLY A 372 4.69 -6.25 -12.19
CA GLY A 372 5.76 -5.25 -12.15
C GLY A 372 5.32 -3.80 -12.34
N TYR A 373 4.01 -3.54 -12.38
CA TYR A 373 3.47 -2.18 -12.51
C TYR A 373 2.37 -1.91 -11.49
N TYR A 374 2.39 -0.73 -10.92
CA TYR A 374 1.28 -0.09 -10.22
C TYR A 374 0.41 0.62 -11.26
N TYR A 375 -0.89 0.34 -11.30
CA TYR A 375 -1.86 1.00 -12.16
C TYR A 375 -2.70 1.94 -11.31
N LEU A 376 -2.63 3.23 -11.59
CA LEU A 376 -3.47 4.25 -10.96
C LEU A 376 -4.68 4.50 -11.85
N PHE A 377 -5.87 4.25 -11.29
CA PHE A 377 -7.15 4.67 -11.85
C PHE A 377 -7.63 5.91 -11.11
N VAL A 378 -8.21 6.86 -11.83
CA VAL A 378 -8.79 8.08 -11.27
C VAL A 378 -10.08 8.42 -12.01
N SER A 379 -10.98 9.10 -11.33
CA SER A 379 -12.08 9.78 -12.00
C SER A 379 -11.68 11.21 -12.36
N ILE A 380 -12.02 11.66 -13.58
CA ILE A 380 -11.72 13.00 -14.08
C ILE A 380 -13.00 13.70 -14.54
N GLY A 381 -13.00 15.03 -14.56
CA GLY A 381 -14.18 15.82 -14.89
C GLY A 381 -15.06 16.09 -13.66
N LYS A 382 -16.34 16.38 -13.88
CA LYS A 382 -17.26 16.80 -12.82
C LYS A 382 -18.29 15.70 -12.52
N CYS A 383 -18.29 15.24 -11.28
CA CYS A 383 -19.34 14.37 -10.75
C CYS A 383 -20.62 15.16 -10.41
N CYS A 384 -21.60 14.41 -9.93
CA CYS A 384 -22.62 14.88 -9.01
C CYS A 384 -23.62 15.87 -9.62
N ALA A 385 -23.81 15.81 -10.93
CA ALA A 385 -24.77 16.62 -11.68
C ALA A 385 -25.81 15.76 -12.42
N GLY A 386 -26.01 14.51 -11.99
CA GLY A 386 -26.90 13.56 -12.66
C GLY A 386 -26.49 13.37 -14.11
N VAL A 387 -27.43 13.58 -15.04
CA VAL A 387 -27.19 13.48 -16.49
C VAL A 387 -26.27 14.58 -17.07
N ASP A 388 -25.97 15.63 -16.30
CA ASP A 388 -25.03 16.67 -16.70
C ASP A 388 -23.59 16.40 -16.20
N SER A 389 -23.37 15.24 -15.56
CA SER A 389 -22.03 14.84 -15.09
C SER A 389 -21.11 14.54 -16.27
N THR A 390 -19.87 15.01 -16.20
CA THR A 390 -18.85 14.84 -17.24
C THR A 390 -17.76 13.84 -16.85
N TYR A 391 -18.04 13.04 -15.82
CA TYR A 391 -17.11 12.10 -15.24
C TYR A 391 -16.61 11.06 -16.25
N GLN A 392 -15.32 10.73 -16.16
CA GLN A 392 -14.71 9.66 -16.92
C GLN A 392 -13.67 8.96 -16.05
N ILE A 393 -13.43 7.68 -16.30
CA ILE A 393 -12.35 6.93 -15.66
C ILE A 393 -11.11 7.01 -16.54
N ALA A 394 -10.01 7.49 -15.98
CA ALA A 394 -8.70 7.55 -16.61
C ALA A 394 -7.69 6.69 -15.86
N TYR A 395 -6.61 6.27 -16.53
CA TYR A 395 -5.53 5.50 -15.90
C TYR A 395 -4.14 5.80 -16.46
N GLY A 396 -3.14 5.45 -15.67
CA GLY A 396 -1.73 5.35 -16.02
C GLY A 396 -1.04 4.27 -15.19
N ARG A 397 0.23 3.99 -15.47
CA ARG A 397 1.01 3.00 -14.70
C ARG A 397 2.43 3.47 -14.41
N SER A 398 3.01 2.91 -13.35
CA SER A 398 4.38 3.16 -12.91
C SER A 398 5.02 1.86 -12.41
N THR A 399 6.34 1.73 -12.49
CA THR A 399 7.06 0.63 -11.80
C THR A 399 7.33 0.95 -10.33
N SER A 400 7.09 2.18 -9.89
CA SER A 400 7.16 2.63 -8.50
C SER A 400 5.80 3.15 -8.04
N ILE A 401 5.37 2.77 -6.84
CA ILE A 401 4.11 3.24 -6.26
C ILE A 401 4.05 4.77 -6.12
N THR A 402 5.20 5.43 -6.00
CA THR A 402 5.32 6.90 -5.91
C THR A 402 5.42 7.59 -7.28
N GLY A 403 5.29 6.83 -8.37
CA GLY A 403 5.35 7.35 -9.74
C GLY A 403 6.77 7.46 -10.33
N PRO A 404 6.92 8.14 -11.48
CA PRO A 404 5.85 8.81 -12.22
C PRO A 404 4.88 7.83 -12.89
N TYR A 405 3.58 8.15 -12.86
CA TYR A 405 2.55 7.38 -13.56
C TYR A 405 2.37 7.92 -14.98
N LEU A 406 2.57 7.05 -15.96
CA LEU A 406 2.47 7.39 -17.38
C LEU A 406 1.26 6.70 -18.02
N ASP A 407 0.57 7.38 -18.93
CA ASP A 407 -0.53 6.79 -19.71
C ASP A 407 -0.04 5.96 -20.91
N LYS A 408 -0.95 5.38 -21.70
CA LYS A 408 -0.61 4.56 -22.89
C LYS A 408 0.29 5.28 -23.90
N ASN A 409 0.21 6.59 -23.97
CA ASN A 409 0.98 7.42 -24.90
C ASN A 409 2.25 7.98 -24.27
N GLY A 410 2.55 7.61 -23.02
CA GLY A 410 3.72 8.08 -22.28
C GLY A 410 3.54 9.46 -21.64
N ASN A 411 2.32 10.01 -21.59
CA ASN A 411 2.11 11.29 -20.93
C ASN A 411 2.04 11.10 -19.41
N ASP A 412 2.74 11.97 -18.69
CA ASP A 412 2.76 11.99 -17.23
C ASP A 412 1.41 12.45 -16.67
N MET A 413 0.85 11.67 -15.74
CA MET A 413 -0.38 12.03 -15.01
C MET A 413 -0.20 13.26 -14.11
N MET A 414 1.03 13.61 -13.71
CA MET A 414 1.31 14.91 -13.08
C MET A 414 1.28 16.08 -14.06
N SER A 415 1.26 15.81 -15.37
CA SER A 415 1.11 16.81 -16.44
C SER A 415 -0.24 16.70 -17.16
N GLY A 416 -1.26 16.13 -16.50
CA GLY A 416 -2.61 15.99 -17.06
C GLY A 416 -2.81 14.78 -17.99
N GLY A 417 -1.82 13.90 -18.11
CA GLY A 417 -1.93 12.61 -18.78
C GLY A 417 -3.00 11.70 -18.18
N GLY A 418 -3.29 10.60 -18.86
CA GLY A 418 -4.29 9.61 -18.42
C GLY A 418 -5.07 9.08 -19.61
N SER A 419 -4.98 7.77 -19.86
CA SER A 419 -5.75 7.10 -20.90
C SER A 419 -7.16 6.85 -20.41
N ILE A 420 -8.17 7.14 -21.24
CA ILE A 420 -9.57 6.93 -20.86
C ILE A 420 -9.92 5.45 -20.94
N LEU A 421 -10.52 4.93 -19.87
CA LEU A 421 -11.06 3.59 -19.78
C LEU A 421 -12.57 3.56 -20.06
N ASP A 422 -13.30 4.48 -19.47
CA ASP A 422 -14.75 4.58 -19.58
C ASP A 422 -15.15 6.07 -19.57
N ALA A 423 -15.86 6.49 -20.61
CA ALA A 423 -16.37 7.86 -20.77
C ALA A 423 -17.90 7.92 -20.68
N GLY A 424 -18.55 6.79 -20.36
CA GLY A 424 -19.99 6.66 -20.38
C GLY A 424 -20.57 6.50 -21.79
N ASN A 425 -21.90 6.50 -21.84
CA ASN A 425 -22.68 6.43 -23.07
C ASN A 425 -24.02 7.16 -22.88
N ASN A 426 -24.97 6.96 -23.79
CA ASN A 426 -26.27 7.62 -23.76
C ASN A 426 -27.21 7.14 -22.62
N VAL A 427 -26.90 6.02 -21.97
CA VAL A 427 -27.65 5.49 -20.81
C VAL A 427 -26.89 5.74 -19.53
N TRP A 428 -25.62 5.35 -19.50
CA TRP A 428 -24.74 5.46 -18.33
C TRP A 428 -23.85 6.69 -18.49
N VAL A 429 -24.28 7.81 -17.91
CA VAL A 429 -23.58 9.08 -17.99
C VAL A 429 -22.59 9.19 -16.84
N GLY A 430 -21.42 9.78 -17.11
CA GLY A 430 -20.47 10.15 -16.06
C GLY A 430 -19.99 9.00 -15.16
N PRO A 431 -19.46 7.88 -15.69
CA PRO A 431 -18.94 6.82 -14.85
C PRO A 431 -17.69 7.26 -14.06
N GLY A 432 -17.62 6.90 -12.79
CA GLY A 432 -16.49 7.20 -11.90
C GLY A 432 -16.69 6.66 -10.48
N GLY A 433 -15.89 7.17 -9.55
CA GLY A 433 -15.81 6.64 -8.18
C GLY A 433 -15.41 5.17 -8.18
N GLN A 434 -14.45 4.78 -9.03
CA GLN A 434 -14.15 3.38 -9.28
C GLN A 434 -13.27 2.75 -8.21
N ASP A 435 -13.54 1.48 -7.94
CA ASP A 435 -12.69 0.62 -7.14
C ASP A 435 -12.37 -0.67 -7.92
N ILE A 436 -11.12 -1.12 -7.85
CA ILE A 436 -10.63 -2.33 -8.49
C ILE A 436 -10.42 -3.43 -7.46
N ILE A 437 -11.09 -4.56 -7.65
CA ILE A 437 -11.05 -5.69 -6.74
C ILE A 437 -10.16 -6.75 -7.38
N ASN A 438 -9.11 -7.12 -6.64
CA ASN A 438 -7.99 -7.90 -7.15
C ASN A 438 -7.40 -7.23 -8.41
N THR A 439 -7.53 -7.87 -9.56
CA THR A 439 -7.02 -7.37 -10.86
C THR A 439 -8.01 -7.64 -11.99
N ASP A 440 -9.22 -8.07 -11.68
CA ASP A 440 -10.16 -8.66 -12.63
C ASP A 440 -11.62 -8.20 -12.46
N VAL A 441 -11.90 -7.34 -11.48
CA VAL A 441 -13.22 -6.75 -11.27
C VAL A 441 -13.07 -5.24 -11.05
N ILE A 442 -13.91 -4.47 -11.73
CA ILE A 442 -14.17 -3.08 -11.38
C ILE A 442 -15.58 -2.95 -10.82
N VAL A 443 -15.74 -2.11 -9.80
CA VAL A 443 -17.01 -1.50 -9.44
C VAL A 443 -16.90 0.01 -9.61
N ARG A 444 -17.99 0.65 -10.00
CA ARG A 444 -18.10 2.11 -10.17
C ARG A 444 -19.55 2.54 -10.06
N HIS A 445 -19.80 3.83 -9.92
CA HIS A 445 -21.13 4.37 -10.17
C HIS A 445 -21.18 5.04 -11.55
N ALA A 446 -22.39 5.15 -12.11
CA ALA A 446 -22.71 6.04 -13.22
C ALA A 446 -24.14 6.54 -13.07
N TYR A 447 -24.47 7.67 -13.69
CA TYR A 447 -25.78 8.29 -13.63
C TYR A 447 -26.69 7.75 -14.73
N ASP A 448 -27.82 7.15 -14.34
CA ASP A 448 -28.76 6.52 -15.27
C ASP A 448 -29.67 7.55 -15.94
N ALA A 449 -29.43 7.84 -17.22
CA ALA A 449 -30.23 8.78 -18.00
C ALA A 449 -31.69 8.34 -18.18
N THR A 450 -32.00 7.06 -17.98
CA THR A 450 -33.37 6.54 -18.04
C THR A 450 -34.10 6.64 -16.70
N ASP A 451 -33.39 7.01 -15.64
CA ASP A 451 -33.88 7.12 -14.26
C ASP A 451 -33.42 8.45 -13.62
N ALA A 452 -33.70 9.56 -14.32
CA ALA A 452 -33.47 10.93 -13.87
C ALA A 452 -32.02 11.24 -13.41
N GLY A 453 -31.03 10.51 -13.92
CA GLY A 453 -29.63 10.67 -13.51
C GLY A 453 -29.35 10.10 -12.12
N THR A 454 -30.17 9.17 -11.62
CA THR A 454 -29.89 8.45 -10.36
C THR A 454 -28.57 7.68 -10.47
N PRO A 455 -27.64 7.84 -9.50
CA PRO A 455 -26.37 7.12 -9.55
C PRO A 455 -26.60 5.65 -9.20
N LYS A 456 -26.16 4.74 -10.07
CA LYS A 456 -26.27 3.29 -9.88
C LYS A 456 -24.91 2.62 -10.01
N MET A 457 -24.72 1.54 -9.27
CA MET A 457 -23.51 0.73 -9.38
C MET A 457 -23.48 -0.03 -10.71
N ILE A 458 -22.29 -0.12 -11.28
CA ILE A 458 -21.96 -0.96 -12.42
C ILE A 458 -20.76 -1.82 -12.02
N ILE A 459 -20.88 -3.14 -12.17
CA ILE A 459 -19.80 -4.10 -11.97
C ILE A 459 -19.42 -4.69 -13.31
N SER A 460 -18.12 -4.81 -13.58
CA SER A 460 -17.62 -5.35 -14.85
C SER A 460 -16.36 -6.17 -14.63
N THR A 461 -16.15 -7.16 -15.49
CA THR A 461 -14.87 -7.88 -15.55
C THR A 461 -13.80 -6.94 -16.10
N LEU A 462 -12.75 -6.67 -15.33
CA LEU A 462 -11.57 -5.95 -15.77
C LEU A 462 -10.62 -6.89 -16.51
N ASN A 463 -10.30 -6.57 -17.76
CA ASN A 463 -9.33 -7.31 -18.55
C ASN A 463 -8.10 -6.46 -18.87
N TRP A 464 -7.09 -7.13 -19.42
CA TRP A 464 -5.83 -6.52 -19.79
C TRP A 464 -5.48 -6.87 -21.24
N ASP A 465 -5.06 -5.89 -22.03
CA ASP A 465 -4.58 -6.11 -23.39
C ASP A 465 -3.18 -6.76 -23.42
N ALA A 466 -2.70 -7.08 -24.62
CA ALA A 466 -1.40 -7.73 -24.81
C ALA A 466 -0.21 -6.87 -24.33
N ASN A 467 -0.39 -5.55 -24.22
CA ASN A 467 0.61 -4.61 -23.71
C ASN A 467 0.48 -4.38 -22.19
N GLY A 468 -0.45 -5.10 -21.55
CA GLY A 468 -0.70 -5.05 -20.12
C GLY A 468 -1.55 -3.87 -19.68
N TRP A 469 -2.33 -3.23 -20.56
CA TRP A 469 -3.19 -2.12 -20.16
C TRP A 469 -4.64 -2.54 -19.90
N PRO A 470 -5.35 -1.87 -18.98
CA PRO A 470 -6.71 -2.22 -18.64
C PRO A 470 -7.67 -1.97 -19.81
N LYS A 471 -8.70 -2.81 -19.90
CA LYS A 471 -9.83 -2.68 -20.81
C LYS A 471 -11.08 -3.34 -20.22
N TYR A 472 -12.25 -2.85 -20.60
CA TYR A 472 -13.51 -3.55 -20.35
C TYR A 472 -14.01 -4.34 -21.53
#